data_AF-A0A291PIT1-F1
#
_entry.id   AF-A0A291PIT1-F1
#
_cell.length_a   1.000
_cell.length_b   1.000
_cell.length_c   1.000
_cell.angle_alpha   90.00
_cell.angle_beta   90.00
_cell.angle_gamma   90.00
#
_symmetry.space_group_name_H-M   'P 1'
#
loop_
_entity.id
_entity.type
_entity.pdbx_description
1 polymer ?
#
loop_
_entity_poly.entity_id
_entity_poly.type
_entity_poly.pdbx_seq_one_letter_code
_entity_poly.pdbx_strand_id
1 'polypeptide(L)'
;MICYRLQCENGHAFEGWYRDSATFVQLQQNGFLSCPECGISDVRQALMAPAIAKGGKSGGAAEHESAPTSAPAAQAAGGAGIPDKVLVAFQKMRQVVEQNCENMGDRFAEEAVRIHHGEAPERGIYGNATERDHEMLREEGVDVVAIPWVRRSDS
;
A
#
# COMPACT_ATOMS: atom_id res chain seq x y z
N MET A 1 -23.55 -3.76 8.41
CA MET A 1 -22.34 -3.23 7.74
C MET A 1 -22.80 -2.14 6.81
N ILE A 2 -22.30 -0.92 6.98
CA ILE A 2 -22.76 0.31 6.32
C ILE A 2 -21.59 0.86 5.51
N CYS A 3 -21.84 1.17 4.23
CA CYS A 3 -20.86 1.83 3.37
C CYS A 3 -21.04 3.36 3.48
N TYR A 4 -19.93 4.06 3.73
CA TYR A 4 -19.86 5.52 3.71
C TYR A 4 -18.93 5.97 2.60
N ARG A 5 -19.36 6.96 1.81
CA ARG A 5 -18.46 7.71 0.93
C ARG A 5 -17.74 8.78 1.74
N LEU A 6 -16.42 8.76 1.69
CA LEU A 6 -15.51 9.61 2.44
C LEU A 6 -14.68 10.44 1.48
N GLN A 7 -14.27 11.62 1.93
CA GLN A 7 -13.41 12.51 1.18
C GLN A 7 -12.38 13.16 2.11
N CYS A 8 -11.12 13.19 1.68
CA CYS A 8 -10.07 13.92 2.41
C CYS A 8 -10.00 15.39 2.00
N GLU A 9 -9.26 16.20 2.74
CA GLU A 9 -9.02 17.62 2.40
C GLU A 9 -8.41 17.83 1.00
N ASN A 10 -7.58 16.91 0.53
CA ASN A 10 -6.99 16.96 -0.83
C ASN A 10 -7.97 16.58 -1.95
N GLY A 11 -9.22 16.26 -1.63
CA GLY A 11 -10.26 15.95 -2.60
C GLY A 11 -10.37 14.48 -3.02
N HIS A 12 -9.48 13.60 -2.56
CA HIS A 12 -9.56 12.15 -2.80
C HIS A 12 -10.82 11.55 -2.18
N ALA A 13 -11.60 10.83 -2.98
CA ALA A 13 -12.87 10.22 -2.58
C ALA A 13 -12.72 8.70 -2.53
N PHE A 14 -13.12 8.09 -1.42
CA PHE A 14 -13.00 6.65 -1.20
C PHE A 14 -14.18 6.12 -0.38
N GLU A 15 -14.30 4.81 -0.28
CA GLU A 15 -15.38 4.14 0.45
C GLU A 15 -14.87 3.43 1.70
N GLY A 16 -15.63 3.54 2.79
CA GLY A 16 -15.34 2.87 4.05
C GLY A 16 -16.52 2.02 4.51
N TRP A 17 -16.25 0.76 4.85
CA TRP A 17 -17.25 -0.18 5.36
C TRP A 17 -17.14 -0.30 6.89
N TYR A 18 -18.23 0.03 7.59
CA TYR A 18 -18.26 0.03 9.05
C TYR A 18 -19.36 -0.87 9.59
N ARG A 19 -19.21 -1.37 10.81
CA ARG A 19 -20.22 -2.25 11.42
C ARG A 19 -21.55 -1.53 11.63
N ASP A 20 -21.47 -0.33 12.19
CA ASP A 20 -22.57 0.55 12.58
C ASP A 20 -22.14 2.03 12.46
N SER A 21 -23.12 2.94 12.51
CA SER A 21 -22.89 4.39 12.38
C SER A 21 -22.15 4.99 13.58
N ALA A 22 -22.33 4.42 14.78
CA ALA A 22 -21.67 4.88 15.99
C ALA A 22 -20.16 4.66 15.93
N THR A 23 -19.71 3.52 15.41
CA THR A 23 -18.30 3.19 15.18
C THR A 23 -17.67 4.19 14.22
N PHE A 24 -18.37 4.57 13.14
CA PHE A 24 -17.87 5.59 12.21
C PHE A 24 -17.67 6.95 12.89
N VAL A 25 -18.66 7.42 13.64
CA VAL A 25 -18.58 8.71 14.36
C VAL A 25 -17.44 8.68 15.39
N GLN A 26 -17.26 7.59 16.12
CA GLN A 26 -16.14 7.43 17.05
C GLN A 26 -14.79 7.47 16.33
N LEU A 27 -14.64 6.79 15.20
CA LEU A 27 -13.39 6.79 14.44
C LEU A 27 -13.09 8.18 13.86
N GLN A 28 -14.12 8.90 13.39
CA GLN A 28 -13.99 10.26 12.88
C GLN A 28 -13.61 11.26 13.98
N GLN A 29 -14.29 11.21 15.14
CA GLN A 29 -14.02 12.11 16.27
C GLN A 29 -12.63 11.91 16.87
N ASN A 30 -12.17 10.67 16.90
CA ASN A 30 -10.83 10.34 17.39
C ASN A 30 -9.73 10.55 16.31
N GLY A 31 -10.10 10.92 15.07
CA GLY A 31 -9.14 11.13 13.99
C GLY A 31 -8.42 9.86 13.52
N PHE A 32 -9.04 8.68 13.70
CA PHE A 32 -8.50 7.40 13.25
C PHE A 32 -8.87 7.05 11.80
N LEU A 33 -9.54 7.96 11.10
CA LEU A 33 -9.80 7.80 9.68
C LEU A 33 -8.65 8.41 8.91
N SER A 34 -7.99 7.62 8.06
CA SER A 34 -6.88 8.08 7.23
C SER A 34 -7.23 7.92 5.76
N CYS A 35 -6.93 8.93 4.95
CA CYS A 35 -7.06 8.84 3.51
C CYS A 35 -6.05 7.82 2.95
N PRO A 36 -6.46 6.86 2.12
CA PRO A 36 -5.52 5.90 1.56
C PRO A 36 -4.52 6.55 0.59
N GLU A 37 -4.97 7.53 -0.19
CA GLU A 37 -4.13 8.16 -1.21
C GLU A 37 -3.07 9.11 -0.62
N CYS A 38 -3.43 9.92 0.39
CA CYS A 38 -2.53 10.96 0.92
C CYS A 38 -2.13 10.79 2.39
N GLY A 39 -2.76 9.87 3.14
CA GLY A 39 -2.48 9.62 4.55
C GLY A 39 -2.94 10.73 5.50
N ILE A 40 -3.71 11.71 5.02
CA ILE A 40 -4.28 12.77 5.86
C ILE A 40 -5.41 12.19 6.71
N SER A 41 -5.39 12.51 8.02
CA SER A 41 -6.39 12.06 8.99
C SER A 41 -7.66 12.92 9.02
N ASP A 42 -7.67 14.06 8.32
CA ASP A 42 -8.87 14.89 8.09
C ASP A 42 -9.70 14.29 6.96
N VAL A 43 -10.49 13.28 7.33
CA VAL A 43 -11.43 12.58 6.45
C VAL A 43 -12.85 12.93 6.87
N ARG A 44 -13.62 13.47 5.92
CA ARG A 44 -15.00 13.88 6.12
C ARG A 44 -15.93 12.98 5.34
N GLN A 45 -17.15 12.79 5.84
CA GLN A 45 -18.18 12.14 5.06
C GLN A 45 -18.49 13.03 3.86
N ALA A 46 -18.38 12.49 2.65
CA ALA A 46 -18.77 13.21 1.44
C ALA A 46 -20.27 13.53 1.54
N LEU A 47 -20.60 14.82 1.66
CA LEU A 47 -21.98 15.27 1.65
C LEU A 47 -22.59 14.85 0.30
N MET A 48 -23.74 14.18 0.36
CA MET A 48 -24.55 13.91 -0.83
C MET A 48 -24.94 15.25 -1.43
N ALA A 49 -24.30 15.66 -2.53
CA ALA A 49 -24.77 16.79 -3.30
C ALA A 49 -26.15 16.40 -3.89
N PRO A 50 -27.24 17.12 -3.59
CA PRO A 50 -28.47 16.94 -4.34
C PRO A 50 -28.16 17.25 -5.80
N ALA A 51 -28.43 16.29 -6.67
CA ALA A 51 -28.19 16.42 -8.09
C ALA A 51 -29.05 17.56 -8.65
N ILE A 52 -28.47 18.75 -8.81
CA ILE A 52 -29.04 19.77 -9.69
C ILE A 52 -28.75 19.29 -11.11
N ALA A 53 -29.76 18.69 -11.73
CA ALA A 53 -29.70 18.25 -13.11
C ALA A 53 -29.40 19.46 -14.02
N LYS A 54 -28.20 19.50 -14.59
CA LYS A 54 -27.93 20.18 -15.87
C LYS A 54 -27.53 19.10 -16.86
N GLY A 55 -28.41 18.91 -17.84
CA GLY A 55 -28.39 17.79 -18.77
C GLY A 55 -27.29 17.82 -19.82
N GLY A 56 -27.08 16.64 -20.42
CA GLY A 56 -26.24 16.36 -21.59
C GLY A 56 -25.48 15.05 -21.41
N LYS A 57 -26.08 13.86 -21.64
CA LYS A 57 -26.01 13.07 -22.90
C LYS A 57 -24.54 12.90 -23.38
N SER A 58 -23.92 11.72 -23.53
CA SER A 58 -24.42 10.35 -23.72
C SER A 58 -23.27 9.32 -23.60
N GLY A 59 -23.62 8.06 -23.31
CA GLY A 59 -22.98 6.84 -23.83
C GLY A 59 -21.77 6.32 -23.03
N GLY A 60 -21.65 5.05 -22.69
CA GLY A 60 -22.43 3.86 -23.04
C GLY A 60 -21.88 2.64 -22.28
N ALA A 61 -22.74 1.64 -22.13
CA ALA A 61 -22.53 0.39 -21.42
C ALA A 61 -21.43 -0.50 -22.00
N ALA A 62 -20.83 -1.34 -21.14
CA ALA A 62 -20.72 -2.79 -21.38
C ALA A 62 -20.18 -3.50 -20.12
N GLU A 63 -20.97 -4.46 -19.64
CA GLU A 63 -20.53 -5.58 -18.81
C GLU A 63 -19.48 -6.43 -19.54
N HIS A 64 -18.50 -6.96 -18.80
CA HIS A 64 -17.93 -8.26 -19.15
C HIS A 64 -17.43 -9.00 -17.90
N GLU A 65 -18.12 -10.10 -17.65
CA GLU A 65 -17.81 -11.19 -16.74
C GLU A 65 -16.52 -11.91 -17.16
N SER A 66 -15.66 -12.25 -16.19
CA SER A 66 -14.71 -13.37 -16.24
C SER A 66 -14.04 -13.56 -14.87
N ALA A 67 -14.44 -14.61 -14.16
CA ALA A 67 -13.57 -15.34 -13.21
C ALA A 67 -13.11 -16.65 -13.92
N PRO A 68 -12.27 -17.55 -13.36
CA PRO A 68 -11.57 -17.56 -12.06
C PRO A 68 -10.08 -18.03 -12.15
N THR A 69 -9.29 -17.97 -11.04
CA THR A 69 -8.33 -19.03 -10.60
C THR A 69 -7.46 -18.59 -9.41
N SER A 70 -7.70 -19.27 -8.28
CA SER A 70 -6.77 -19.93 -7.35
C SER A 70 -5.34 -19.39 -7.12
N ALA A 71 -5.08 -18.81 -5.95
CA ALA A 71 -4.42 -19.49 -4.81
C ALA A 71 -3.85 -18.45 -3.80
N PRO A 72 -3.95 -18.70 -2.48
CA PRO A 72 -3.71 -17.68 -1.46
C PRO A 72 -2.28 -17.77 -0.90
N ALA A 73 -1.50 -16.70 -1.05
CA ALA A 73 -0.33 -16.47 -0.19
C ALA A 73 -0.73 -15.55 0.97
N ALA A 74 -1.44 -16.12 1.94
CA ALA A 74 -1.34 -15.66 3.32
C ALA A 74 0.05 -16.07 3.80
N GLN A 75 0.87 -15.16 4.28
CA GLN A 75 0.92 -14.87 5.71
C GLN A 75 1.22 -13.38 5.92
N ALA A 76 0.14 -12.64 6.15
CA ALA A 76 0.21 -11.44 6.97
C ALA A 76 0.52 -11.89 8.41
N ALA A 77 1.80 -11.92 8.77
CA ALA A 77 2.18 -11.62 10.14
C ALA A 77 1.82 -10.14 10.35
N GLY A 78 0.94 -9.74 11.24
CA GLY A 78 0.71 -10.31 12.56
C GLY A 78 1.14 -9.26 13.58
N GLY A 79 0.24 -8.33 13.88
CA GLY A 79 0.11 -7.64 15.17
C GLY A 79 1.35 -7.00 15.81
N ALA A 80 1.53 -5.71 15.56
CA ALA A 80 1.79 -4.72 16.60
C ALA A 80 1.16 -3.43 16.09
N GLY A 81 0.49 -2.65 16.94
CA GLY A 81 -0.14 -1.39 16.55
C GLY A 81 0.92 -0.37 16.11
N ILE A 82 1.36 -0.46 14.87
CA ILE A 82 2.20 0.54 14.24
C ILE A 82 1.29 1.76 14.08
N PRO A 83 1.59 2.91 14.71
CA PRO A 83 0.77 4.10 14.58
C PRO A 83 0.60 4.45 13.10
N ASP A 84 -0.58 4.91 12.68
CA ASP A 84 -0.87 5.23 11.26
C ASP A 84 0.20 6.12 10.62
N LYS A 85 0.75 7.07 11.39
CA LYS A 85 1.83 7.95 10.93
C LYS A 85 3.11 7.20 10.53
N VAL A 86 3.42 6.10 11.21
CA VAL A 86 4.58 5.25 10.94
C VAL A 86 4.32 4.34 9.73
N LEU A 87 3.07 3.87 9.56
CA LEU A 87 2.68 3.13 8.34
C LEU A 87 2.83 4.01 7.09
N VAL A 88 2.36 5.26 7.15
CA VAL A 88 2.52 6.22 6.05
C VAL A 88 4.00 6.50 5.76
N ALA A 89 4.85 6.57 6.80
CA ALA A 89 6.29 6.73 6.62
C ALA A 89 6.90 5.52 5.88
N PHE A 90 6.54 4.29 6.25
CA PHE A 90 7.00 3.08 5.55
C PHE A 90 6.49 2.99 4.11
N GLN A 91 5.26 3.43 3.84
CA GLN A 91 4.72 3.52 2.48
C GLN A 91 5.49 4.52 1.61
N LYS A 92 5.82 5.70 2.15
CA LYS A 92 6.67 6.68 1.44
C LYS A 92 8.07 6.14 1.20
N MET A 93 8.66 5.46 2.18
CA MET A 93 9.96 4.83 2.02
C MET A 93 9.95 3.77 0.91
N ARG A 94 8.91 2.93 0.88
CA ARG A 94 8.68 1.98 -0.22
C ARG A 94 8.59 2.69 -1.57
N GLN A 95 7.84 3.79 -1.67
CA GLN A 95 7.71 4.54 -2.93
C GLN A 95 9.06 5.08 -3.42
N VAL A 96 9.90 5.59 -2.51
CA VAL A 96 11.25 6.05 -2.86
C VAL A 96 12.13 4.90 -3.33
N VAL A 97 12.07 3.73 -2.67
CA VAL A 97 12.80 2.53 -3.09
C VAL A 97 12.33 2.06 -4.46
N GLU A 98 11.02 1.97 -4.71
CA GLU A 98 10.49 1.56 -6.02
C GLU A 98 10.86 2.54 -7.15
N GLN A 99 11.08 3.82 -6.85
CA GLN A 99 11.45 4.83 -7.85
C GLN A 99 12.96 4.91 -8.12
N ASN A 100 13.79 4.66 -7.12
CA ASN A 100 15.25 4.84 -7.21
C ASN A 100 16.01 3.51 -7.35
N CYS A 101 15.38 2.39 -7.00
CA CYS A 101 16.00 1.08 -7.00
C CYS A 101 15.33 0.14 -8.02
N GLU A 102 16.11 -0.81 -8.52
CA GLU A 102 15.65 -1.83 -9.47
C GLU A 102 15.13 -3.06 -8.72
N ASN A 103 13.97 -3.58 -9.15
CA ASN A 103 13.37 -4.78 -8.55
C ASN A 103 13.99 -6.06 -9.12
N MET A 104 14.71 -6.79 -8.29
CA MET A 104 15.35 -8.06 -8.65
C MET A 104 14.49 -9.29 -8.35
N GLY A 105 13.37 -9.12 -7.64
CA GLY A 105 12.53 -10.23 -7.19
C GLY A 105 13.35 -11.24 -6.38
N ASP A 106 13.31 -12.50 -6.76
CA ASP A 106 14.00 -13.60 -6.06
C ASP A 106 15.51 -13.68 -6.35
N ARG A 107 16.00 -12.90 -7.33
CA ARG A 107 17.44 -12.84 -7.68
C ARG A 107 18.22 -11.79 -6.90
N PHE A 108 17.59 -11.17 -5.89
CA PHE A 108 18.18 -10.11 -5.11
C PHE A 108 19.51 -10.52 -4.47
N ALA A 109 19.56 -11.72 -3.89
CA ALA A 109 20.74 -12.20 -3.18
C ALA A 109 21.96 -12.36 -4.09
N GLU A 110 21.77 -12.99 -5.25
CA GLU A 110 22.83 -13.18 -6.26
C GLU A 110 23.34 -11.84 -6.78
N GLU A 111 22.44 -10.92 -7.14
CA GLU A 111 22.83 -9.61 -7.64
C GLU A 111 23.50 -8.74 -6.57
N ALA A 112 23.09 -8.84 -5.31
CA ALA A 112 23.71 -8.10 -4.21
C ALA A 112 25.17 -8.55 -3.99
N VAL A 113 25.43 -9.86 -4.03
CA VAL A 113 26.78 -10.43 -3.96
C VAL A 113 27.61 -9.98 -5.16
N ARG A 114 27.06 -10.03 -6.38
CA ARG A 114 27.76 -9.57 -7.59
C ARG A 114 28.13 -8.09 -7.54
N ILE A 115 27.25 -7.24 -7.02
CA ILE A 115 27.54 -5.81 -6.82
C ILE A 115 28.64 -5.65 -5.77
N HIS A 116 28.61 -6.43 -4.67
CA HIS A 116 29.62 -6.37 -3.62
C HIS A 116 31.02 -6.76 -4.12
N HIS A 117 31.12 -7.79 -4.97
CA HIS A 117 32.38 -8.23 -5.60
C HIS A 117 32.80 -7.38 -6.82
N GLY A 118 31.99 -6.41 -7.24
CA GLY A 118 32.28 -5.53 -8.39
C GLY A 118 32.05 -6.19 -9.77
N GLU A 119 31.34 -7.31 -9.83
CA GLU A 119 30.97 -8.02 -11.08
C GLU A 119 29.74 -7.41 -11.76
N ALA A 120 29.07 -6.48 -11.10
CA ALA A 120 27.92 -5.76 -11.59
C ALA A 120 28.03 -4.27 -11.21
N PRO A 121 27.44 -3.34 -11.98
CA PRO A 121 27.51 -1.92 -11.67
C PRO A 121 26.78 -1.60 -10.37
N GLU A 122 27.40 -0.75 -9.53
CA GLU A 122 26.80 -0.23 -8.31
C GLU A 122 25.50 0.52 -8.62
N ARG A 123 24.38 -0.01 -8.11
CA ARG A 123 23.04 0.57 -8.26
C ARG A 123 22.16 0.12 -7.10
N GLY A 124 21.14 0.91 -6.79
CA GLY A 124 20.14 0.53 -5.80
C GLY A 124 19.33 -0.66 -6.31
N ILE A 125 19.31 -1.76 -5.56
CA ILE A 125 18.48 -2.93 -5.86
C ILE A 125 17.59 -3.25 -4.66
N TYR A 126 16.41 -3.80 -4.95
CA TYR A 126 15.52 -4.35 -3.92
C TYR A 126 14.86 -5.63 -4.43
N GLY A 127 14.44 -6.49 -3.53
CA GLY A 127 13.75 -7.72 -3.90
C GLY A 127 13.41 -8.57 -2.68
N ASN A 128 13.12 -9.83 -2.94
CA ASN A 128 12.84 -10.82 -1.91
C ASN A 128 14.11 -11.61 -1.62
N ALA A 129 14.30 -11.97 -0.35
CA ALA A 129 15.34 -12.87 0.09
C ALA A 129 14.70 -13.93 0.98
N THR A 130 15.10 -15.19 0.79
CA THR A 130 14.76 -16.26 1.73
C THR A 130 15.68 -16.22 2.95
N GLU A 131 15.35 -16.95 4.02
CA GLU A 131 16.22 -17.06 5.20
C GLU A 131 17.62 -17.56 4.84
N ARG A 132 17.70 -18.50 3.89
CA ARG A 132 18.98 -19.03 3.39
C ARG A 132 19.80 -17.94 2.70
N ASP A 133 19.13 -17.09 1.92
CA ASP A 133 19.78 -15.98 1.23
C ASP A 133 20.29 -14.93 2.22
N HIS A 134 19.54 -14.67 3.29
CA HIS A 134 19.98 -13.77 4.36
C HIS A 134 21.25 -14.25 5.05
N GLU A 135 21.37 -15.55 5.34
CA GLU A 135 22.60 -16.10 5.91
C GLU A 135 23.76 -15.99 4.91
N MET A 136 23.53 -16.34 3.64
CA MET A 136 24.55 -16.20 2.58
C MET A 136 25.04 -14.75 2.46
N LEU A 137 24.13 -13.78 2.43
CA LEU A 137 24.47 -12.36 2.35
C LEU A 137 25.29 -11.91 3.56
N ARG A 138 25.00 -12.45 4.75
CA ARG A 138 25.73 -12.16 5.99
C ARG A 138 27.14 -12.76 5.99
N GLU A 139 27.28 -14.00 5.51
CA GLU A 139 28.57 -14.68 5.38
C GLU A 139 29.48 -14.00 4.35
N GLU A 140 28.90 -13.55 3.23
CA GLU A 140 29.58 -12.78 2.18
C GLU A 140 29.91 -11.33 2.61
N GLY A 141 29.35 -10.84 3.72
CA GLY A 141 29.57 -9.49 4.22
C GLY A 141 28.77 -8.40 3.49
N VAL A 142 27.66 -8.77 2.83
CA VAL A 142 26.78 -7.84 2.13
C VAL A 142 25.82 -7.17 3.12
N ASP A 143 25.95 -5.85 3.27
CA ASP A 143 25.05 -5.05 4.11
C ASP A 143 23.65 -4.92 3.49
N VAL A 144 22.67 -5.63 4.07
CA VAL A 144 21.27 -5.59 3.63
C VAL A 144 20.33 -5.16 4.75
N VAL A 145 19.28 -4.43 4.39
CA VAL A 145 18.26 -3.93 5.33
C VAL A 145 16.90 -4.54 4.99
N ALA A 146 16.28 -5.20 5.96
CA ALA A 146 14.92 -5.70 5.83
C ALA A 146 13.91 -4.56 6.10
N ILE A 147 13.17 -4.18 5.06
CA ILE A 147 12.14 -3.15 5.15
C ILE A 147 10.76 -3.81 5.26
N PRO A 148 9.91 -3.44 6.24
CA PRO A 148 8.53 -3.92 6.30
C PRO A 148 7.74 -3.54 5.04
N TRP A 149 7.29 -4.54 4.27
CA TRP A 149 6.55 -4.31 3.03
C TRP A 149 5.06 -4.11 3.31
N VAL A 150 4.70 -2.87 3.67
CA VAL A 150 3.31 -2.49 3.94
C VAL A 150 2.53 -2.41 2.62
N ARG A 151 1.27 -2.86 2.63
CA ARG A 151 0.36 -2.70 1.48
C ARG A 151 0.18 -1.22 1.16
N ARG A 152 -0.02 -0.92 -0.13
CA ARG A 152 -0.52 0.41 -0.53
C ARG A 152 -1.91 0.55 0.07
N SER A 153 -2.24 1.74 0.55
CA SER A 153 -3.54 1.97 1.16
C SER A 153 -4.69 1.88 0.15
N ASP A 154 -4.39 1.91 -1.16
CA ASP A 154 -5.35 1.79 -2.26
C ASP A 154 -5.65 0.33 -2.69
N SER A 155 -5.45 -0.67 -1.82
CA SER A 155 -5.63 -2.12 -2.14
C SER A 155 -6.54 -2.86 -1.18
#